data_AF-A0A7J4SME0-F1
#
_entry.id   AF-A0A7J4SME0-F1
#
_cell.length_a   1.000
_cell.length_b   1.000
_cell.length_c   1.000
_cell.angle_alpha   90.00
_cell.angle_beta   90.00
_cell.angle_gamma   90.00
#
_symmetry.space_group_name_H-M   'P 1'
#
loop_
_entity.id
_entity.type
_entity.pdbx_description
1 polymer ?
#
loop_
_entity_poly.entity_id
_entity_poly.type
_entity_poly.pdbx_seq_one_letter_code
_entity_poly.pdbx_strand_id
1 'polypeptide(L)'
;MTKYFEVTHRDGSARLGKLRFPTPLPTPAICDDFLYNSGSLWATEKEIPSSPSIDKLLILPHRGFPSGTEPILEDAFFVEPPDIDSPTAAVISPKTASDLHTDAYILSTTSHSLGPPNKFCNDIIQT
;
A
#
# COMPACT_ATOMS: atom_id res chain seq x y z
N MET A 1 13.68 -4.49 3.72
CA MET A 1 13.18 -4.50 5.13
C MET A 1 12.71 -3.08 5.41
N THR A 2 11.43 -2.89 5.63
CA THR A 2 10.82 -1.54 5.70
C THR A 2 11.17 -0.88 7.02
N LYS A 3 11.38 0.45 7.01
CA LYS A 3 11.85 1.19 8.20
C LYS A 3 10.74 1.36 9.24
N TYR A 4 9.48 1.34 8.79
CA TYR A 4 8.34 1.71 9.62
C TYR A 4 7.36 0.57 9.92
N PHE A 5 7.62 -0.68 9.55
CA PHE A 5 6.75 -1.82 9.91
C PHE A 5 7.51 -2.98 10.54
N GLU A 6 6.97 -3.53 11.62
CA GLU A 6 7.50 -4.73 12.26
C GLU A 6 6.41 -5.77 12.47
N VAL A 7 6.75 -7.05 12.28
CA VAL A 7 5.90 -8.19 12.67
C VAL A 7 6.32 -8.66 14.05
N THR A 8 5.38 -8.70 14.99
CA THR A 8 5.63 -9.07 16.40
C THR A 8 5.16 -10.49 16.72
N HIS A 9 4.12 -10.99 16.06
CA HIS A 9 3.61 -12.35 16.24
C HIS A 9 3.03 -12.92 14.96
N ARG A 10 2.97 -14.25 14.87
CA ARG A 10 2.54 -15.00 13.69
C ARG A 10 1.68 -16.19 14.10
N ASP A 11 0.57 -16.39 13.41
CA ASP A 11 -0.24 -17.61 13.44
C ASP A 11 -0.65 -17.95 12.00
N GLY A 12 -0.10 -19.04 11.43
CA GLY A 12 -0.22 -19.34 10.00
C GLY A 12 0.24 -18.17 9.11
N SER A 13 -0.63 -17.72 8.21
CA SER A 13 -0.40 -16.53 7.37
C SER A 13 -0.79 -15.22 8.06
N ALA A 14 -1.49 -15.28 9.19
CA ALA A 14 -1.84 -14.08 9.94
C ALA A 14 -0.60 -13.47 10.60
N ARG A 15 -0.61 -12.14 10.71
CA ARG A 15 0.48 -11.34 11.26
C ARG A 15 -0.09 -10.34 12.23
N LEU A 16 0.43 -10.35 13.46
CA LEU A 16 0.35 -9.19 14.34
C LEU A 16 1.62 -8.38 14.14
N GLY A 17 1.47 -7.08 14.03
CA GLY A 17 2.58 -6.18 13.74
C GLY A 17 2.36 -4.81 14.33
N LYS A 18 3.30 -3.90 14.07
CA LYS A 18 3.18 -2.49 14.44
C LYS A 18 3.72 -1.61 13.32
N LEU A 19 3.00 -0.55 13.01
CA LEU A 19 3.56 0.60 12.32
C LEU A 19 4.30 1.46 13.34
N ARG A 20 5.58 1.74 13.07
CA ARG A 20 6.54 2.41 13.96
C ARG A 20 6.43 3.93 13.85
N PHE A 21 5.22 4.45 14.00
CA PHE A 21 4.99 5.86 14.26
C PHE A 21 5.52 6.25 15.66
N PRO A 22 5.61 7.56 15.99
CA PRO A 22 5.96 8.00 17.35
C PRO A 22 5.08 7.36 18.42
N THR A 23 3.79 7.19 18.13
CA THR A 23 2.89 6.32 18.89
C THR A 23 2.65 5.04 18.08
N PRO A 24 3.27 3.90 18.45
CA PRO A 24 3.17 2.69 17.64
C PRO A 24 1.72 2.23 17.46
N LEU A 25 1.34 1.94 16.22
CA LEU A 25 0.00 1.49 15.88
C LEU A 25 0.00 -0.03 15.64
N PRO A 26 -0.74 -0.84 16.42
CA PRO A 26 -0.81 -2.28 16.22
C PRO A 26 -1.60 -2.64 14.95
N THR A 27 -1.22 -3.73 14.28
CA THR A 27 -1.96 -4.30 13.14
C THR A 27 -2.45 -5.72 13.45
N PRO A 28 -3.63 -6.15 12.94
CA PRO A 28 -4.55 -5.42 12.06
C PRO A 28 -5.20 -4.20 12.72
N ALA A 29 -5.45 -3.15 11.94
CA ALA A 29 -6.10 -1.92 12.38
C ALA A 29 -7.08 -1.40 11.31
N ILE A 30 -8.01 -0.55 11.71
CA ILE A 30 -8.90 0.19 10.81
C ILE A 30 -8.20 1.49 10.41
N CYS A 31 -8.13 1.78 9.11
CA CYS A 31 -7.24 2.82 8.55
C CYS A 31 -7.77 4.25 8.60
N ASP A 32 -8.76 4.58 9.43
CA ASP A 32 -9.47 5.85 9.34
C ASP A 32 -8.62 7.05 9.80
N ASP A 33 -7.82 6.89 10.86
CA ASP A 33 -7.20 8.04 11.55
C ASP A 33 -5.74 8.29 11.19
N PHE A 34 -5.06 7.39 10.49
CA PHE A 34 -3.61 7.48 10.25
C PHE A 34 -3.22 7.49 8.78
N LEU A 35 -4.17 7.58 7.85
CA LEU A 35 -3.86 7.74 6.42
C LEU A 35 -3.77 9.21 6.03
N TYR A 36 -2.84 9.52 5.13
CA TYR A 36 -2.85 10.76 4.36
C TYR A 36 -2.81 10.40 2.87
N ASN A 37 -3.83 10.78 2.10
CA ASN A 37 -3.91 10.45 0.68
C ASN A 37 -3.49 11.62 -0.21
N SER A 38 -2.38 11.48 -0.94
CA SER A 38 -1.93 12.48 -1.91
C SER A 38 -2.86 12.57 -3.14
N GLY A 39 -3.61 11.51 -3.41
CA GLY A 39 -4.66 11.47 -4.42
C GLY A 39 -4.27 10.80 -5.74
N SER A 40 -5.27 10.66 -6.61
CA SER A 40 -5.15 10.03 -7.93
C SER A 40 -4.58 10.98 -8.97
N LEU A 41 -3.60 10.46 -9.74
CA LEU A 41 -2.98 11.11 -10.90
C LEU A 41 -3.81 10.98 -12.19
N TRP A 42 -4.93 10.23 -12.17
CA TRP A 42 -5.81 10.14 -13.34
C TRP A 42 -6.53 11.46 -13.63
N ALA A 43 -6.89 12.20 -12.59
CA ALA A 43 -7.66 13.44 -12.74
C ALA A 43 -6.77 14.66 -12.96
N THR A 44 -5.68 14.76 -12.19
CA THR A 44 -4.75 15.90 -12.20
C THR A 44 -3.45 15.50 -11.53
N GLU A 45 -2.38 16.23 -11.83
CA GLU A 45 -1.11 16.11 -11.11
C GLU A 45 -1.30 16.36 -9.62
N LYS A 46 -0.51 15.64 -8.81
CA LYS A 46 -0.53 15.68 -7.34
C LYS A 46 0.87 15.87 -6.81
N GLU A 47 0.99 16.75 -5.84
CA GLU A 47 2.25 16.99 -5.14
C GLU A 47 2.35 16.16 -3.88
N ILE A 48 3.58 15.79 -3.54
CA ILE A 48 3.92 15.18 -2.27
C ILE A 48 4.14 16.31 -1.26
N PRO A 49 3.58 16.25 -0.04
CA PRO A 49 3.82 17.27 0.97
C PRO A 49 5.32 17.46 1.21
N SER A 50 5.78 18.72 1.23
CA SER A 50 7.21 19.04 1.47
C SER A 50 7.72 18.59 2.85
N SER A 51 6.80 18.32 3.78
CA SER A 51 7.11 17.79 5.10
C SER A 51 6.04 16.74 5.46
N PRO A 52 6.23 15.47 5.03
CA PRO A 52 5.33 14.38 5.37
C PRO A 52 5.27 14.18 6.88
N SER A 53 4.07 13.90 7.40
CA SER A 53 3.92 13.63 8.83
C SER A 53 4.47 12.25 9.19
N ILE A 54 5.17 12.15 10.31
CA ILE A 54 5.76 10.89 10.79
C ILE A 54 4.75 9.98 11.52
N ASP A 55 3.55 10.49 11.82
CA ASP A 55 2.44 9.78 12.46
C ASP A 55 1.32 9.41 11.48
N LYS A 56 1.54 9.61 10.18
CA LYS A 56 0.64 9.23 9.10
C LYS A 56 1.35 8.28 8.14
N LEU A 57 0.60 7.34 7.60
CA LEU A 57 0.99 6.57 6.43
C LEU A 57 0.59 7.36 5.18
N LEU A 58 1.59 7.86 4.47
CA LEU A 58 1.42 8.67 3.27
C LEU A 58 1.14 7.77 2.06
N ILE A 59 -0.08 7.82 1.53
CA ILE A 59 -0.40 7.23 0.23
C ILE A 59 0.18 8.16 -0.83
N LEU A 60 1.15 7.64 -1.57
CA LEU A 60 1.84 8.38 -2.62
C LEU A 60 0.90 8.66 -3.81
N PRO A 61 1.15 9.73 -4.60
CA PRO A 61 0.45 9.95 -5.85
C PRO A 61 0.46 8.70 -6.73
N HIS A 62 -0.71 8.30 -7.22
CA HIS A 62 -0.85 6.99 -7.86
C HIS A 62 -1.85 7.00 -9.02
N ARG A 63 -1.75 5.97 -9.86
CA ARG A 63 -2.79 5.56 -10.80
C ARG A 63 -3.33 4.21 -10.36
N GLY A 64 -4.51 4.22 -9.76
CA GLY A 64 -5.20 2.98 -9.39
C GLY A 64 -5.80 2.32 -10.63
N PHE A 65 -5.61 1.01 -10.78
CA PHE A 65 -6.17 0.22 -11.86
C PHE A 65 -7.38 -0.56 -11.37
N PRO A 66 -8.58 -0.38 -11.98
CA PRO A 66 -9.72 -1.23 -11.73
C PRO A 66 -9.44 -2.69 -12.11
N SER A 67 -10.18 -3.61 -11.51
CA SER A 67 -10.12 -5.03 -11.89
C SER A 67 -10.45 -5.22 -13.37
N GLY A 68 -9.64 -6.02 -14.07
CA GLY A 68 -9.81 -6.28 -15.51
C GLY A 68 -9.17 -5.23 -16.42
N THR A 69 -8.34 -4.34 -15.88
CA THR A 69 -7.51 -3.46 -16.72
C THR A 69 -6.56 -4.31 -17.57
N GLU A 70 -6.39 -3.94 -18.84
CA GLU A 70 -5.47 -4.64 -19.74
C GLU A 70 -4.01 -4.46 -19.26
N PRO A 71 -3.20 -5.53 -19.21
CA PRO A 71 -1.83 -5.46 -18.69
C PRO A 71 -0.96 -4.39 -19.36
N ILE A 72 -1.16 -4.17 -20.67
CA ILE A 72 -0.42 -3.15 -21.41
C ILE A 72 -0.70 -1.72 -20.90
N LEU A 73 -1.93 -1.46 -20.40
CA LEU A 73 -2.27 -0.18 -19.80
C LEU A 73 -1.65 -0.05 -18.41
N GLU A 74 -1.63 -1.14 -17.64
CA GLU A 74 -0.97 -1.15 -16.33
C GLU A 74 0.52 -0.86 -16.47
N ASP A 75 1.21 -1.51 -17.41
CA ASP A 75 2.63 -1.26 -17.69
C ASP A 75 2.88 0.18 -18.21
N ALA A 76 2.01 0.70 -19.06
CA ALA A 76 2.18 2.04 -19.65
C ALA A 76 1.92 3.19 -18.67
N PHE A 77 1.04 2.99 -17.69
CA PHE A 77 0.57 4.05 -16.80
C PHE A 77 1.03 3.88 -15.35
N PHE A 78 1.69 2.79 -15.00
CA PHE A 78 2.25 2.59 -13.66
C PHE A 78 3.18 3.76 -13.30
N VAL A 79 3.06 4.22 -12.05
CA VAL A 79 3.88 5.29 -11.50
C VAL A 79 4.72 4.68 -10.41
N GLU A 80 6.02 4.58 -10.66
CA GLU A 80 6.96 4.14 -9.64
C GLU A 80 6.95 5.12 -8.46
N PRO A 81 6.69 4.64 -7.23
CA PRO A 81 6.70 5.49 -6.06
C PRO A 81 8.12 6.05 -5.82
N PRO A 82 8.27 7.34 -5.49
CA PRO A 82 9.57 7.88 -5.12
C PRO A 82 10.05 7.33 -3.78
N ASP A 83 11.37 7.20 -3.63
CA ASP A 83 12.01 6.84 -2.36
C ASP A 83 12.05 8.07 -1.44
N ILE A 84 11.28 8.02 -0.35
CA ILE A 84 11.11 9.12 0.61
C ILE A 84 11.28 8.55 2.01
N ASP A 85 12.07 9.25 2.84
CA ASP A 85 12.31 8.86 4.24
C ASP A 85 11.14 9.21 5.16
N SER A 86 9.97 8.63 4.89
CA SER A 86 8.75 8.76 5.69
C SER A 86 7.91 7.48 5.57
N PRO A 87 6.95 7.23 6.49
CA PRO A 87 6.06 6.09 6.36
C PRO A 87 5.19 6.22 5.10
N THR A 88 5.39 5.34 4.11
CA THR A 88 4.71 5.45 2.80
C THR A 88 3.92 4.20 2.42
N ALA A 89 2.89 4.41 1.61
CA ALA A 89 2.10 3.37 0.98
C ALA A 89 2.01 3.59 -0.53
N ALA A 90 2.28 2.54 -1.30
CA ALA A 90 2.06 2.51 -2.74
C ALA A 90 0.69 1.93 -3.06
N VAL A 91 0.00 2.48 -4.06
CA VAL A 91 -1.20 1.85 -4.63
C VAL A 91 -0.78 0.95 -5.78
N ILE A 92 -1.19 -0.31 -5.74
CA ILE A 92 -0.79 -1.35 -6.68
C ILE A 92 -1.98 -2.13 -7.21
N SER A 93 -1.80 -2.77 -8.36
CA SER A 93 -2.58 -3.92 -8.80
C SER A 93 -1.79 -5.22 -8.54
N PRO A 94 -2.38 -6.41 -8.72
CA PRO A 94 -1.63 -7.66 -8.70
C PRO A 94 -0.50 -7.71 -9.75
N LYS A 95 -0.63 -7.02 -10.88
CA LYS A 95 0.40 -7.00 -11.94
C LYS A 95 1.56 -6.08 -11.59
N THR A 96 1.29 -4.98 -10.89
CA THR A 96 2.33 -4.03 -10.45
C THR A 96 2.82 -4.32 -9.03
N ALA A 97 2.39 -5.45 -8.44
CA ALA A 97 2.83 -5.90 -7.13
C ALA A 97 4.28 -6.40 -7.22
N SER A 98 5.21 -5.53 -6.85
CA SER A 98 6.64 -5.84 -6.72
C SER A 98 7.17 -5.22 -5.42
N ASP A 99 8.46 -5.43 -5.12
CA ASP A 99 9.12 -4.70 -4.04
C ASP A 99 9.38 -3.26 -4.50
N LEU A 100 8.47 -2.36 -4.12
CA LEU A 100 8.53 -0.91 -4.39
C LEU A 100 9.17 -0.13 -3.23
N HIS A 101 9.76 -0.85 -2.25
CA HIS A 101 10.43 -0.26 -1.09
C HIS A 101 9.54 0.67 -0.22
N THR A 102 8.21 0.54 -0.29
CA THR A 102 7.27 1.23 0.59
C THR A 102 6.92 0.41 1.82
N ASP A 103 6.43 1.05 2.89
CA ASP A 103 6.07 0.37 4.14
C ASP A 103 4.76 -0.42 4.05
N ALA A 104 3.86 0.01 3.16
CA ALA A 104 2.59 -0.65 2.93
C ALA A 104 2.20 -0.63 1.43
N TYR A 105 1.26 -1.51 1.08
CA TYR A 105 0.69 -1.62 -0.24
C TYR A 105 -0.84 -1.57 -0.15
N ILE A 106 -1.46 -0.82 -1.05
CA ILE A 106 -2.92 -0.67 -1.16
C ILE A 106 -3.33 -1.26 -2.50
N LEU A 107 -4.22 -2.27 -2.48
CA LEU A 107 -4.75 -2.83 -3.72
C LEU A 107 -5.85 -1.94 -4.30
N SER A 108 -5.70 -1.56 -5.56
CA SER A 108 -6.74 -0.84 -6.31
C SER A 108 -7.82 -1.75 -6.91
N THR A 109 -7.57 -3.05 -7.00
CA THR A 109 -8.42 -4.02 -7.73
C THR A 109 -9.53 -4.64 -6.85
N THR A 110 -9.90 -4.03 -5.73
CA THR A 110 -10.84 -4.60 -4.75
C THR A 110 -12.31 -4.48 -5.21
N SER A 111 -12.63 -5.08 -6.34
CA SER A 111 -13.97 -5.60 -6.65
C SER A 111 -14.03 -7.13 -6.48
N HIS A 112 -12.89 -7.76 -6.17
CA HIS A 112 -12.82 -9.20 -5.94
C HIS A 112 -13.48 -9.53 -4.60
N SER A 113 -14.43 -10.46 -4.61
CA SER A 113 -14.91 -11.11 -3.39
C SER A 113 -13.67 -11.58 -2.62
N LEU A 114 -13.44 -10.99 -1.44
CA LEU A 114 -12.43 -11.46 -0.51
C LEU A 114 -12.89 -12.87 -0.13
N GLY A 115 -12.36 -13.88 -0.82
CA GLY A 115 -12.46 -15.26 -0.39
C GLY A 115 -11.87 -15.40 1.02
N PRO A 116 -11.81 -16.62 1.58
CA PRO A 116 -11.19 -16.81 2.89
C PRO A 116 -9.77 -16.19 2.91
N PRO A 117 -9.32 -15.61 4.04
CA PRO A 117 -8.11 -14.77 4.10
C PRO A 117 -6.84 -15.43 3.53
N ASN A 118 -6.74 -16.76 3.60
CA ASN A 118 -5.66 -17.52 2.97
C ASN A 118 -5.65 -17.43 1.44
N LYS A 119 -6.83 -17.47 0.80
CA LYS A 119 -7.00 -17.32 -0.64
C LYS A 119 -6.64 -15.90 -1.06
N PHE A 120 -7.05 -14.88 -0.30
CA PHE A 120 -6.65 -13.50 -0.55
C PHE A 120 -5.13 -13.32 -0.52
N CYS A 121 -4.45 -13.82 0.51
CA CYS A 121 -2.99 -13.74 0.58
C CYS A 121 -2.30 -14.47 -0.58
N ASN A 122 -2.75 -15.67 -0.95
CA ASN A 122 -2.12 -16.44 -2.03
C ASN A 122 -2.40 -15.86 -3.43
N ASP A 123 -3.58 -15.27 -3.64
CA ASP A 123 -3.99 -14.71 -4.92
C ASP A 123 -3.30 -13.35 -5.20
N ILE A 124 -2.84 -12.66 -4.16
CA ILE A 124 -2.31 -11.28 -4.26
C ILE A 124 -0.82 -11.20 -3.92
N ILE A 125 -0.34 -11.96 -2.95
CA ILE A 125 1.06 -12.00 -2.57
C ILE A 125 1.67 -13.22 -3.26
N GLN A 126 2.17 -13.03 -4.49
CA GLN A 126 3.03 -14.03 -5.11
C GLN A 126 4.39 -14.01 -4.40
N THR A 127 4.69 -15.07 -3.64
CA THR A 127 6.04 -15.36 -3.13
C THR A 127 6.90 -16.04 -4.16
#